data_AF-A0A4Q6AM50-F1
#
_entry.id   AF-A0A4Q6AM50-F1
#
_cell.length_a   1.000
_cell.length_b   1.000
_cell.length_c   1.000
_cell.angle_alpha   90.00
_cell.angle_beta   90.00
_cell.angle_gamma   90.00
#
_symmetry.space_group_name_H-M   'P 1'
#
loop_
_entity.id
_entity.type
_entity.pdbx_description
1 polymer ?
#
loop_
_entity_poly.entity_id
_entity_poly.type
_entity_poly.pdbx_seq_one_letter_code
_entity_poly.pdbx_strand_id
1 'polypeptide(L)'
;GISKALHEESVMDAHFGKYINSNLAEYHIPVHADINQLDVIFADEKDELINEPGIKGVGEIGLVAVPAAIANAIYHATGKRINKLPIHFDELL
;
A
#
# COMPACT_ATOMS: atom_id res chain seq x y z
N GLY A 1 -2.86 -0.02 1.36
CA GLY A 1 -2.11 -0.72 0.29
C GLY A 1 -1.80 0.23 -0.84
N ILE A 2 -2.85 0.67 -1.53
CA ILE A 2 -2.80 1.74 -2.54
C ILE A 2 -2.10 2.98 -1.97
N SER A 3 -2.54 3.43 -0.80
CA SER A 3 -1.95 4.54 -0.06
C SER A 3 -0.43 4.45 0.10
N LYS A 4 0.06 3.38 0.74
CA LYS A 4 1.50 3.08 0.88
C LYS A 4 2.26 3.05 -0.46
N ALA A 5 1.59 2.69 -1.55
CA ALA A 5 2.24 2.62 -2.86
C ALA A 5 2.36 3.99 -3.54
N LEU A 6 1.37 4.88 -3.37
CA LEU A 6 1.19 6.06 -4.21
C LEU A 6 1.07 7.40 -3.46
N HIS A 7 0.86 7.40 -2.13
CA HIS A 7 0.49 8.60 -1.38
C HIS A 7 1.23 8.77 -0.05
N GLU A 8 1.21 7.75 0.82
CA GLU A 8 1.68 7.87 2.20
C GLU A 8 3.20 8.09 2.29
N GLU A 9 3.60 9.27 2.74
CA GLU A 9 4.99 9.62 3.04
C GLU A 9 5.05 10.54 4.27
N SER A 10 5.91 10.22 5.23
CA SER A 10 6.23 11.14 6.32
C SER A 10 7.49 11.92 5.98
N VAL A 11 7.37 13.25 5.89
CA VAL A 11 8.48 14.12 5.53
C VAL A 11 9.11 14.65 6.82
N MET A 12 10.35 14.22 7.11
CA MET A 12 11.08 14.64 8.30
C MET A 12 12.05 15.77 7.96
N ASP A 13 11.98 16.87 8.73
CA ASP A 13 13.02 17.88 8.73
C ASP A 13 14.22 17.39 9.56
N ALA A 14 15.38 17.24 8.93
CA ALA A 14 16.59 16.72 9.57
C ALA A 14 17.24 17.70 10.57
N HIS A 15 16.98 19.00 10.47
CA HIS A 15 17.50 20.00 11.40
C HIS A 15 16.71 20.03 12.70
N PHE A 16 15.38 19.94 12.59
CA PHE A 16 14.48 20.01 13.75
C PHE A 16 14.06 18.65 14.29
N GLY A 17 14.29 17.55 13.54
CA GLY A 17 13.90 16.20 13.94
C GLY A 17 12.39 15.99 14.02
N LYS A 18 11.62 16.73 13.19
CA LYS A 18 10.16 16.75 13.24
C LYS A 18 9.56 16.41 11.88
N TYR A 19 8.43 15.68 11.89
CA TYR A 19 7.61 15.52 10.69
C TYR A 19 6.85 16.80 10.35
N ILE A 20 7.14 17.37 9.19
CA ILE A 20 6.59 18.66 8.78
C ILE A 20 5.18 18.55 8.21
N ASN A 21 4.82 17.39 7.64
CA ASN A 21 3.50 17.12 7.07
C ASN A 21 2.54 16.41 8.04
N SER A 22 2.61 16.71 9.33
CA SER A 22 1.78 16.06 10.38
C SER A 22 0.31 16.53 10.39
N ASN A 23 -0.33 16.59 9.23
CA ASN A 23 -1.74 16.96 9.05
C ASN A 23 -2.31 16.24 7.81
N LEU A 24 -3.64 16.12 7.73
CA LEU A 24 -4.30 15.37 6.64
C LEU A 24 -4.30 16.10 5.29
N ALA A 25 -3.91 17.38 5.25
CA ALA A 25 -3.78 18.10 3.98
C ALA A 25 -2.47 17.76 3.26
N GLU A 26 -1.40 17.48 4.01
CA GLU A 26 -0.06 17.21 3.47
C GLU A 26 0.38 15.74 3.61
N TYR A 27 -0.16 15.00 4.58
CA TYR A 27 -0.02 13.54 4.65
C TYR A 27 -1.14 12.90 3.83
N HIS A 28 -0.87 12.70 2.54
CA HIS A 28 -1.89 12.24 1.62
C HIS A 28 -2.31 10.79 1.91
N ILE A 29 -3.61 10.60 2.02
CA ILE A 29 -4.28 9.30 2.05
C ILE A 29 -5.30 9.24 0.88
N PRO A 30 -5.61 8.04 0.36
CA PRO A 30 -6.62 7.88 -0.68
C PRO A 30 -7.96 8.49 -0.29
N VAL A 31 -8.54 9.23 -1.22
CA VAL A 31 -9.92 9.70 -1.15
C VAL A 31 -10.83 8.81 -2.00
N HIS A 32 -12.13 9.10 -1.98
CA HIS A 32 -13.12 8.33 -2.75
C HIS A 32 -12.80 8.24 -4.25
N ALA A 33 -12.16 9.27 -4.82
CA ALA A 33 -11.82 9.29 -6.25
C ALA A 33 -10.63 8.37 -6.61
N ASP A 34 -9.78 8.00 -5.64
CA ASP A 34 -8.59 7.18 -5.87
C ASP A 34 -8.89 5.67 -5.89
N ILE A 35 -10.08 5.29 -5.41
CA ILE A 35 -10.47 3.89 -5.24
C ILE A 35 -11.38 3.48 -6.40
N ASN A 36 -10.87 2.53 -7.19
CA ASN A 36 -11.62 1.88 -8.27
C ASN A 36 -12.27 0.57 -7.78
N GLN A 37 -12.85 -0.21 -8.69
CA GLN A 37 -13.42 -1.51 -8.35
C GLN A 37 -12.38 -2.41 -7.66
N LEU A 38 -12.79 -3.03 -6.54
CA LEU A 38 -12.02 -3.99 -5.78
C LEU A 38 -12.80 -5.30 -5.70
N ASP A 39 -12.19 -6.37 -6.18
CA ASP A 39 -12.73 -7.72 -6.06
C ASP A 39 -11.91 -8.50 -5.02
N VAL A 40 -12.61 -9.22 -4.14
CA VAL A 40 -11.99 -10.05 -3.09
C VAL A 40 -12.49 -11.47 -3.23
N ILE A 41 -11.56 -12.40 -3.39
CA ILE A 41 -11.83 -13.83 -3.47
C ILE A 41 -11.24 -14.48 -2.22
N PHE A 42 -12.07 -15.20 -1.48
CA PHE A 42 -11.62 -16.05 -0.40
C PHE A 42 -11.34 -17.44 -0.96
N ALA A 43 -10.10 -17.90 -0.82
CA ALA A 43 -9.76 -19.29 -1.11
C ALA A 43 -10.39 -20.18 -0.04
N ASP A 44 -11.11 -21.22 -0.47
CA ASP A 44 -11.66 -22.21 0.45
C ASP A 44 -10.52 -23.05 1.03
N GLU A 45 -10.37 -23.01 2.35
CA GLU A 45 -9.32 -23.72 3.06
C GLU A 45 -9.83 -24.13 4.45
N LYS A 46 -9.61 -25.39 4.80
CA LYS A 46 -9.81 -25.90 6.16
C LYS A 46 -8.44 -26.23 6.74
N ASP A 47 -8.08 -25.54 7.82
CA ASP A 47 -6.83 -25.77 8.53
C ASP A 47 -7.12 -26.40 9.90
N GLU A 48 -6.90 -27.70 10.03
CA GLU A 48 -7.16 -28.44 11.28
C GLU A 48 -6.01 -28.32 12.29
N LEU A 49 -4.88 -27.72 11.90
CA LEU A 49 -3.69 -27.59 12.74
C LEU A 49 -3.68 -26.26 13.51
N ILE A 50 -4.34 -25.21 12.99
CA ILE A 50 -4.23 -23.86 13.55
C ILE A 50 -5.07 -23.63 14.80
N ASN A 51 -6.33 -24.07 14.80
CA ASN A 51 -7.27 -23.99 15.94
C ASN A 51 -8.53 -24.83 15.64
N GLU A 52 -9.32 -25.12 16.67
CA GLU A 52 -10.55 -25.94 16.56
C GLU A 52 -11.53 -25.47 15.46
N PRO A 53 -11.83 -24.16 15.30
CA PRO A 53 -12.67 -23.70 14.21
C PRO A 53 -11.96 -23.58 12.85
N GLY A 54 -10.64 -23.79 12.78
CA GLY A 54 -9.83 -23.72 11.56
C GLY A 54 -9.74 -22.35 10.90
N ILE A 55 -9.94 -21.27 11.67
CA ILE A 55 -9.97 -19.88 11.16
C ILE A 55 -8.59 -19.22 11.23
N LYS A 56 -8.33 -18.30 10.30
CA LYS A 56 -7.06 -17.55 10.20
C LYS A 56 -7.30 -16.05 10.26
N GLY A 57 -6.26 -15.31 10.63
CA GLY A 57 -6.29 -13.85 10.63
C GLY A 57 -6.36 -13.28 9.21
N VAL A 58 -7.27 -12.31 8.99
CA VAL A 58 -7.47 -11.64 7.69
C VAL A 58 -7.15 -10.15 7.71
N GLY A 59 -7.09 -9.53 8.89
CA GLY A 59 -6.99 -8.06 9.02
C GLY A 59 -5.75 -7.45 8.36
N GLU A 60 -4.60 -8.13 8.45
CA GLU A 60 -3.33 -7.61 7.94
C GLU A 60 -2.97 -8.15 6.55
N ILE A 61 -3.36 -9.40 6.24
CA ILE A 61 -2.88 -10.11 5.04
C ILE A 61 -3.30 -9.43 3.74
N GLY A 62 -4.49 -8.81 3.73
CA GLY A 62 -5.02 -8.08 2.57
C GLY A 62 -4.17 -6.86 2.17
N LEU A 63 -3.30 -6.37 3.06
CA LEU A 63 -2.42 -5.25 2.78
C LEU A 63 -1.06 -5.68 2.20
N VAL A 64 -0.54 -6.84 2.63
CA VAL A 64 0.90 -7.19 2.54
C VAL A 64 1.45 -7.08 1.11
N ALA A 65 0.74 -7.63 0.13
CA ALA A 65 1.21 -7.69 -1.25
C ALA A 65 0.85 -6.46 -2.10
N VAL A 66 -0.06 -5.60 -1.62
CA VAL A 66 -0.67 -4.55 -2.45
C VAL A 66 0.36 -3.55 -3.00
N PRO A 67 1.30 -3.00 -2.21
CA PRO A 67 2.26 -2.03 -2.74
C PRO A 67 3.19 -2.61 -3.79
N ALA A 68 3.64 -3.85 -3.60
CA ALA A 68 4.49 -4.54 -4.56
C ALA A 68 3.73 -4.87 -5.86
N ALA A 69 2.46 -5.26 -5.77
CA ALA A 69 1.61 -5.49 -6.94
C ALA A 69 1.43 -4.22 -7.78
N ILE A 70 1.20 -3.07 -7.12
CA ILE A 70 1.10 -1.76 -7.79
C ILE A 70 2.44 -1.37 -8.44
N ALA A 71 3.56 -1.51 -7.72
CA ALA A 71 4.90 -1.24 -8.28
C ALA A 71 5.21 -2.13 -9.50
N ASN A 72 4.80 -3.40 -9.47
CA ASN A 72 4.93 -4.30 -10.62
C ASN A 72 4.04 -3.86 -11.79
N ALA A 73 2.82 -3.38 -11.54
CA ALA A 73 1.93 -2.85 -12.57
C ALA A 73 2.51 -1.59 -13.23
N ILE A 74 3.10 -0.69 -12.44
CA ILE A 74 3.83 0.50 -12.95
C ILE A 74 5.02 0.07 -13.80
N TYR A 75 5.83 -0.88 -13.34
CA TYR A 75 6.93 -1.43 -14.12
C TYR A 75 6.44 -2.05 -15.45
N HIS A 76 5.35 -2.82 -15.41
CA HIS A 76 4.76 -3.40 -16.61
C HIS A 76 4.27 -2.33 -17.61
N ALA A 77 3.68 -1.24 -17.12
CA ALA A 77 3.17 -0.15 -17.95
C ALA A 77 4.26 0.76 -18.52
N THR A 78 5.37 0.95 -17.80
CA THR A 78 6.37 2.00 -18.10
C THR A 78 7.76 1.48 -18.43
N GLY A 79 8.07 0.22 -18.08
CA GLY A 79 9.43 -0.33 -18.09
C GLY A 79 10.34 0.20 -16.97
N LYS A 80 9.88 1.17 -16.15
CA LYS A 80 10.67 1.77 -15.07
C LYS A 80 10.45 1.02 -13.76
N ARG A 81 11.54 0.53 -13.15
CA ARG A 81 11.50 -0.19 -11.87
C ARG A 81 11.80 0.76 -10.72
N ILE A 82 10.77 1.12 -9.96
CA ILE A 82 10.91 1.93 -8.75
C ILE A 82 10.82 1.01 -7.52
N ASN A 83 11.84 1.06 -6.66
CA ASN A 83 11.93 0.25 -5.44
C ASN A 83 11.82 1.10 -4.17
N LYS A 84 11.49 2.38 -4.30
CA LYS A 84 11.20 3.32 -3.22
C LYS A 84 9.69 3.58 -3.21
N LEU A 85 9.11 3.68 -2.02
CA LEU A 85 7.70 4.04 -1.84
C LEU A 85 7.60 5.37 -1.06
N PRO A 86 6.53 6.14 -1.29
CA PRO A 86 5.56 5.97 -2.39
C PRO A 86 6.23 6.25 -3.74
N ILE A 87 5.65 5.73 -4.83
CA ILE A 87 6.13 5.98 -6.19
C ILE A 87 5.52 7.30 -6.65
N HIS A 88 6.35 8.34 -6.73
CA HIS A 88 5.90 9.65 -7.19
C HIS A 88 5.93 9.74 -8.72
N PHE A 89 5.11 10.63 -9.29
CA PHE A 89 5.00 10.78 -10.74
C PHE A 89 6.31 11.26 -11.40
N ASP A 90 7.09 12.09 -10.71
CA ASP A 90 8.38 12.60 -11.18
C ASP A 90 9.44 11.49 -11.32
N GLU A 91 9.35 10.40 -10.55
CA GLU A 91 10.18 9.21 -10.75
C GLU A 91 9.87 8.46 -12.06
N LEU A 92 8.72 8.77 -12.68
CA LEU A 92 8.26 8.18 -13.94
C LEU A 92 8.49 9.07 -15.17
N LEU A 93 8.96 10.32 -15.00
CA LEU A 93 9.39 11.20 -16.09
C LEU A 93 10.81 10.85 -16.56
#